data_AF-A0A2V5PIQ4-F1
#
_entry.id   AF-A0A2V5PIQ4-F1
#
_cell.length_a   1.000
_cell.length_b   1.000
_cell.length_c   1.000
_cell.angle_alpha   90.00
_cell.angle_beta   90.00
_cell.angle_gamma   90.00
#
_symmetry.space_group_name_H-M   'P 1'
#
loop_
_entity.id
_entity.type
_entity.pdbx_description
1 polymer ?
#
loop_
_entity_poly.entity_id
_entity_poly.type
_entity_poly.pdbx_seq_one_letter_code
_entity_poly.pdbx_strand_id
1 'polypeptide(L)'
;MTGNLQPLPLTSPAACKPQGDPKADKPRYFLLTHASHLVDSTRWLGGPLLSVRARRLDRAGAHCWYVEVEFAGGALGHLDITIPVRGDFE
;
A
#
# COMPACT_ATOMS: atom_id res chain seq x y z
N MET A 1 10.65 26.06 -6.66
CA MET A 1 11.53 24.97 -6.18
C MET A 1 11.40 24.93 -4.68
N THR A 2 10.54 24.07 -4.13
CA THR A 2 10.58 23.78 -2.70
C THR A 2 11.90 23.06 -2.45
N GLY A 3 12.72 23.59 -1.53
CA GLY A 3 13.92 22.90 -1.07
C GLY A 3 13.49 21.64 -0.34
N ASN A 4 13.28 20.56 -1.10
CA ASN A 4 12.79 19.32 -0.53
C ASN A 4 13.82 18.81 0.47
N LEU A 5 13.41 18.63 1.73
CA LEU A 5 14.17 18.01 2.82
C LEU A 5 14.45 16.52 2.58
N GLN A 6 14.20 16.02 1.36
CA GLN A 6 14.45 14.64 1.05
C GLN A 6 15.93 14.41 0.80
N PRO A 7 16.50 13.30 1.29
CA PRO A 7 17.88 12.97 1.05
C PRO A 7 18.15 12.86 -0.45
N LEU A 8 19.34 13.30 -0.88
CA LEU A 8 19.79 13.13 -2.26
C LEU A 8 19.91 11.62 -2.56
N PRO A 9 19.16 11.09 -3.54
CA PRO A 9 19.27 9.69 -3.90
C PRO A 9 20.68 9.38 -4.40
N LEU A 10 21.36 8.43 -3.77
CA LEU A 10 22.66 7.95 -4.24
C LEU A 10 22.44 6.92 -5.35
N THR A 11 23.10 7.14 -6.49
CA THR A 11 23.05 6.23 -7.64
C THR A 11 24.34 5.41 -7.74
N SER A 12 24.23 4.12 -8.07
CA SER A 12 25.37 3.22 -8.29
C SER A 12 25.20 2.43 -9.58
N PRO A 13 26.26 2.26 -10.40
CA PRO A 13 26.25 1.32 -11.52
C PRO A 13 25.98 -0.14 -11.10
N ALA A 14 26.26 -0.48 -9.85
CA ALA A 14 26.02 -1.80 -9.27
C ALA A 14 24.62 -1.96 -8.64
N ALA A 15 23.71 -0.98 -8.81
CA ALA A 15 22.37 -1.06 -8.26
C ALA A 15 21.58 -2.20 -8.90
N CYS A 16 21.19 -3.20 -8.10
CA CYS A 16 20.36 -4.30 -8.54
C CYS A 16 18.90 -3.84 -8.68
N LYS A 17 18.33 -4.03 -9.87
CA LYS A 17 16.89 -3.83 -10.13
C LYS A 17 16.26 -5.18 -10.51
N PRO A 18 14.99 -5.43 -10.11
CA PRO A 18 14.25 -6.57 -10.62
C PRO A 18 14.18 -6.52 -12.16
N GLN A 19 14.12 -7.69 -12.79
CA GLN A 19 13.89 -7.77 -14.23
C GLN A 19 12.47 -7.30 -14.57
N GLY A 20 12.34 -6.51 -15.65
CA GLY A 20 11.05 -5.98 -16.12
C GLY A 20 10.62 -4.68 -15.46
N ASP A 21 9.47 -4.15 -15.87
CA ASP A 21 8.84 -2.99 -15.22
C ASP A 21 7.95 -3.46 -14.07
N PRO A 22 8.33 -3.23 -12.79
CA PRO A 22 7.50 -3.63 -11.65
C PRO A 22 6.16 -2.90 -11.61
N LYS A 23 6.02 -1.76 -12.31
CA LYS A 23 4.78 -0.96 -12.37
C LYS A 23 3.88 -1.32 -13.55
N ALA A 24 4.23 -2.32 -14.35
CA ALA A 24 3.39 -2.79 -15.46
C ALA A 24 1.99 -3.23 -14.98
N ASP A 25 1.91 -3.82 -13.78
CA ASP A 25 0.65 -4.10 -13.07
C ASP A 25 0.58 -3.22 -11.81
N LYS A 26 0.12 -1.97 -11.99
CA LYS A 26 0.01 -0.99 -10.90
C LYS A 26 -0.80 -1.50 -9.71
N PRO A 27 -2.00 -2.11 -9.88
CA PRO A 27 -2.76 -2.64 -8.75
C PRO A 27 -1.96 -3.64 -7.92
N ARG A 28 -1.31 -4.61 -8.57
CA ARG A 28 -0.48 -5.58 -7.86
C ARG A 28 0.73 -4.91 -7.21
N TYR A 29 1.41 -4.04 -7.94
CA TYR A 29 2.55 -3.28 -7.43
C TYR A 29 2.18 -2.51 -6.16
N PHE A 30 1.05 -1.79 -6.15
CA PHE A 30 0.59 -1.02 -5.01
C PHE A 30 0.25 -1.89 -3.80
N LEU A 31 -0.42 -3.03 -3.99
CA LEU A 31 -0.67 -3.96 -2.90
C LEU A 31 0.63 -4.50 -2.28
N LEU A 32 1.60 -4.88 -3.11
CA LEU A 32 2.87 -5.43 -2.63
C LEU A 32 3.73 -4.39 -1.91
N THR A 33 3.71 -3.15 -2.39
CA THR A 33 4.58 -2.07 -1.88
C THR A 33 3.97 -1.26 -0.75
N HIS A 34 2.65 -1.25 -0.60
CA HIS A 34 1.97 -0.44 0.43
C HIS A 34 1.05 -1.30 1.31
N ALA A 35 0.15 -2.08 0.71
CA ALA A 35 -0.83 -2.85 1.50
C ALA A 35 -0.21 -3.98 2.33
N SER A 36 0.98 -4.46 1.96
CA SER A 36 1.76 -5.41 2.77
C SER A 36 2.00 -4.90 4.20
N HIS A 37 2.39 -3.63 4.34
CA HIS A 37 2.59 -2.97 5.63
C HIS A 37 1.27 -2.78 6.39
N LEU A 38 0.18 -2.46 5.68
CA LEU A 38 -1.15 -2.31 6.28
C LEU A 38 -1.64 -3.65 6.87
N VAL A 39 -1.50 -4.74 6.12
CA VAL A 39 -1.87 -6.09 6.59
C VAL A 39 -1.00 -6.53 7.76
N ASP A 40 0.31 -6.28 7.71
CA ASP A 40 1.23 -6.60 8.81
C ASP A 40 0.87 -5.85 10.09
N SER A 41 0.69 -4.52 9.99
CA SER A 41 0.26 -3.67 11.12
C SER A 41 -1.08 -4.12 11.69
N THR A 42 -2.03 -4.51 10.83
CA THR A 42 -3.34 -5.02 11.24
C THR A 42 -3.20 -6.30 12.06
N ARG A 43 -2.36 -7.23 11.61
CA ARG A 43 -2.11 -8.48 12.33
C ARG A 43 -1.38 -8.26 13.65
N TRP A 44 -0.43 -7.32 13.66
CA TRP A 44 0.30 -6.96 14.87
C TRP A 44 -0.64 -6.37 15.95
N LEU A 45 -1.54 -5.47 15.56
CA LEU A 45 -2.43 -4.76 16.49
C LEU A 45 -3.67 -5.57 16.89
N GLY A 46 -4.27 -6.30 15.96
CA GLY A 46 -5.55 -7.02 16.19
C GLY A 46 -5.42 -8.54 16.29
N GLY A 47 -4.22 -9.09 16.05
CA GLY A 47 -3.97 -10.53 16.07
C GLY A 47 -4.25 -11.24 14.73
N PRO A 48 -4.32 -12.59 14.72
CA PRO A 48 -4.49 -13.36 13.48
C PRO A 48 -5.80 -13.01 12.75
N LEU A 49 -5.73 -12.97 11.41
CA LEU A 49 -6.89 -12.77 10.54
C LEU A 49 -7.48 -14.12 10.11
N LEU A 50 -8.79 -14.26 10.21
CA LEU A 50 -9.56 -15.41 9.70
C LEU A 50 -10.00 -15.21 8.27
N SER A 51 -10.47 -14.00 7.95
CA SER A 51 -10.97 -13.68 6.61
C SER A 51 -10.66 -12.24 6.23
N VAL A 52 -10.59 -12.02 4.92
CA VAL A 52 -10.36 -10.71 4.30
C VAL A 52 -11.30 -10.60 3.11
N ARG A 53 -12.07 -9.52 3.05
CA ARG A 53 -12.89 -9.17 1.88
C ARG A 53 -12.47 -7.80 1.38
N ALA A 54 -11.96 -7.74 0.16
CA ALA A 54 -11.54 -6.49 -0.47
C ALA A 54 -12.46 -6.13 -1.64
N ARG A 55 -12.81 -4.86 -1.74
CA ARG A 55 -13.45 -4.24 -2.91
C ARG A 55 -12.53 -3.18 -3.45
N ARG A 56 -12.29 -3.20 -4.76
CA ARG A 56 -11.46 -2.20 -5.44
C ARG A 56 -12.34 -1.24 -6.23
N LEU A 57 -11.97 0.03 -6.20
CA LEU A 57 -12.53 1.07 -7.04
C LEU A 57 -11.38 1.91 -7.60
N ASP A 58 -11.34 2.08 -8.91
CA ASP A 58 -10.48 3.09 -9.53
C ASP A 58 -11.34 4.30 -9.87
N ARG A 59 -10.99 5.48 -9.34
CA ARG A 59 -11.75 6.72 -9.58
C ARG A 59 -10.84 7.94 -9.46
N ALA A 60 -11.07 8.93 -10.32
CA ALA A 60 -10.32 10.19 -10.33
C ALA A 60 -8.78 10.01 -10.37
N GLY A 61 -8.32 8.96 -11.05
CA GLY A 61 -6.89 8.62 -11.14
C GLY A 61 -6.30 8.01 -9.86
N ALA A 62 -7.12 7.66 -8.87
CA ALA A 62 -6.72 6.94 -7.67
C ALA A 62 -7.23 5.50 -7.69
N HIS A 63 -6.47 4.63 -7.03
CA HIS A 63 -6.80 3.24 -6.76
C HIS A 63 -7.19 3.12 -5.29
N CYS A 64 -8.43 2.76 -5.02
CA CYS A 64 -8.97 2.58 -3.68
C CYS A 64 -9.23 1.10 -3.42
N TRP A 65 -8.80 0.59 -2.27
CA TRP A 65 -9.27 -0.70 -1.75
C TRP A 65 -9.92 -0.49 -0.41
N TYR A 66 -11.18 -0.91 -0.34
CA TYR A 66 -11.96 -1.01 0.87
C TYR A 66 -11.90 -2.44 1.35
N VAL A 67 -11.37 -2.66 2.54
CA VAL A 67 -11.10 -4.00 3.07
C VAL A 67 -11.79 -4.19 4.41
N GLU A 68 -12.50 -5.30 4.52
CA GLU A 68 -13.12 -5.79 5.74
C GLU A 68 -12.32 -7.02 6.21
N VAL A 69 -12.06 -7.12 7.50
CA VAL A 69 -11.31 -8.24 8.08
C VAL A 69 -12.01 -8.79 9.31
N GLU A 70 -11.90 -10.10 9.50
CA GLU A 70 -12.33 -10.80 10.71
C GLU A 70 -11.11 -11.31 11.45
N PHE A 71 -11.01 -11.00 12.75
CA PHE A 71 -9.92 -11.48 13.60
C PHE A 71 -10.29 -12.79 14.28
N ALA A 72 -9.29 -13.63 14.56
CA ALA A 72 -9.48 -14.87 15.31
C ALA A 72 -10.02 -14.62 16.73
N GLY A 73 -9.80 -13.43 17.30
CA GLY A 73 -10.37 -13.00 18.57
C GLY A 73 -11.84 -12.56 18.52
N GLY A 74 -12.50 -12.66 17.36
CA GLY A 74 -13.91 -12.30 17.17
C GLY A 74 -14.18 -10.82 16.86
N ALA A 75 -13.14 -9.98 16.86
CA ALA A 75 -13.26 -8.59 16.43
C ALA A 75 -13.43 -8.48 14.90
N LEU A 76 -14.10 -7.41 14.48
CA LEU A 76 -14.17 -6.98 13.08
C LEU A 76 -13.26 -5.78 12.87
N GLY A 77 -12.61 -5.70 11.71
CA GLY A 77 -11.74 -4.60 11.33
C GLY A 77 -12.06 -4.07 9.95
N HIS A 78 -11.64 -2.83 9.74
CA HIS A 78 -11.75 -2.17 8.45
C HIS A 78 -10.43 -1.48 8.11
N LEU A 79 -9.94 -1.72 6.89
CA LEU A 79 -8.72 -1.15 6.36
C LEU A 79 -9.05 -0.47 5.04
N ASP A 80 -8.44 0.69 4.81
CA ASP A 80 -8.54 1.42 3.57
C ASP A 80 -7.15 1.76 3.04
N ILE A 81 -7.01 1.69 1.72
CA ILE A 81 -5.83 2.19 1.03
C ILE A 81 -6.25 2.95 -0.23
N THR A 82 -5.75 4.17 -0.38
CA THR A 82 -6.00 5.03 -1.54
C THR A 82 -4.66 5.52 -2.08
N ILE A 83 -4.37 5.25 -3.36
CA ILE A 83 -3.10 5.62 -4.00
C ILE A 83 -3.36 6.25 -5.38
N PRO A 84 -2.75 7.40 -5.71
CA PRO A 84 -2.01 8.27 -4.80
C PRO A 84 -2.96 8.92 -3.77
N VAL A 85 -2.40 9.30 -2.62
CA VAL A 85 -3.10 10.20 -1.71
C VAL A 85 -3.19 11.56 -2.41
N ARG A 86 -4.30 12.27 -2.19
CA ARG A 86 -4.46 13.66 -2.65
C ARG A 86 -4.54 14.50 -1.40
N GLY A 87 -3.39 14.96 -0.94
CA GLY A 87 -3.28 15.89 0.19
C GLY A 87 -2.84 17.28 -0.29
N ASP A 88 -2.87 18.25 0.61
CA ASP A 88 -2.52 19.65 0.30
C ASP A 88 -1.07 19.84 -0.20
N PHE A 89 -0.24 18.80 -0.15
CA PHE A 89 1.18 18.81 -0.49
C PHE A 89 1.59 17.85 -1.64
N GLU A 90 0.64 17.22 -2.36
CA GLU A 90 0.90 16.29 -3.49
C GLU A 90 0.17 16.63 -4.80
#